data_AF-A0AA39W925-F1
#
_entry.id   AF-A0AA39W925-F1
#
_cell.length_a   1.000
_cell.length_b   1.000
_cell.length_c   1.000
_cell.angle_alpha   90.00
_cell.angle_beta   90.00
_cell.angle_gamma   90.00
#
_symmetry.space_group_name_H-M   'P 1'
#
loop_
_entity.id
_entity.type
_entity.pdbx_description
1 polymer ?
#
loop_
_entity_poly.entity_id
_entity_poly.type
_entity_poly.pdbx_seq_one_letter_code
_entity_poly.pdbx_strand_id
1 'polypeptide(L)'
;MQDIEEKIKELEAENRKSKAFVDGWGERMREMCVLLKQVQEPGARGSYLKDSEKAEMYRLHKENPEVYTVDRLAKDYRIIRQRVHAILWLKELEEEEEKKLGHPLDDSVELLLDTFPE
;
A
#
# COMPACT_ATOMS: atom_id res chain seq x y z
N MET A 1 26.68 -28.64 41.45
CA MET A 1 25.21 -28.65 41.31
C MET A 1 24.65 -27.25 41.46
N GLN A 2 24.97 -26.53 42.55
CA GLN A 2 24.54 -25.13 42.77
C GLN A 2 24.97 -24.15 41.66
N ASP A 3 26.21 -24.21 41.16
CA ASP A 3 26.67 -23.33 40.07
C ASP A 3 25.88 -23.50 38.77
N ILE A 4 25.39 -24.72 38.52
CA ILE A 4 24.58 -25.04 37.33
C ILE A 4 23.17 -24.47 37.51
N GLU A 5 22.58 -24.59 38.70
CA GLU A 5 21.28 -24.01 39.03
C GLU A 5 21.31 -22.47 38.96
N GLU A 6 22.40 -21.85 39.42
CA GLU A 6 22.59 -20.39 39.35
C GLU A 6 22.71 -19.91 37.90
N LYS A 7 23.46 -20.65 37.06
CA LYS A 7 23.58 -20.37 35.62
C LYS A 7 22.25 -20.52 34.88
N ILE A 8 21.45 -21.55 35.22
CA ILE A 8 20.10 -21.74 34.67
C ILE A 8 19.21 -20.54 35.05
N LYS A 9 19.25 -20.08 36.30
CA LYS A 9 18.45 -18.96 36.77
C LYS A 9 18.82 -17.63 36.09
N GLU A 10 20.11 -17.42 35.82
CA GLU A 10 20.62 -16.28 35.07
C GLU A 10 20.11 -16.30 33.62
N LEU A 11 20.22 -17.44 32.94
CA LEU A 11 19.72 -17.65 31.58
C LEU A 11 18.20 -17.47 31.48
N GLU A 12 17.44 -17.95 32.47
CA GLU A 12 15.99 -17.72 32.53
C GLU A 12 15.65 -16.24 32.72
N ALA A 13 16.42 -15.50 33.52
CA ALA A 13 16.22 -14.08 33.71
C ALA A 13 16.52 -13.28 32.44
N GLU A 14 17.56 -13.66 31.69
CA GLU A 14 17.88 -13.08 30.40
C GLU A 14 16.80 -13.41 29.35
N ASN A 15 16.36 -14.66 29.27
CA ASN A 15 15.24 -15.07 28.40
C ASN A 15 13.96 -14.29 28.69
N ARG A 16 13.64 -14.02 29.97
CA ARG A 16 12.49 -13.18 30.34
C ARG A 16 12.62 -11.75 29.83
N LYS A 17 13.82 -11.16 29.88
CA LYS A 17 14.09 -9.81 29.35
C LYS A 17 13.95 -9.77 27.82
N SER A 18 14.56 -10.74 27.13
CA SER A 18 14.47 -10.88 25.68
C SER A 18 13.02 -11.10 25.22
N LYS A 19 12.26 -11.91 25.94
CA LYS A 19 10.83 -12.12 25.66
C LYS A 19 10.02 -10.83 25.79
N ALA A 20 10.22 -10.05 26.86
CA ALA A 20 9.52 -8.77 27.04
C ALA A 20 9.83 -7.77 25.91
N PHE A 21 11.08 -7.75 25.43
CA PHE A 21 11.47 -6.94 24.28
C PHE A 21 10.75 -7.35 22.98
N VAL A 22 10.70 -8.66 22.69
CA VAL A 22 10.01 -9.20 21.51
C VAL A 22 8.49 -9.03 21.60
N ASP A 23 7.90 -9.24 22.77
CA ASP A 23 6.46 -9.05 22.99
C ASP A 23 6.06 -7.57 22.75
N GLY A 24 6.98 -6.63 22.94
CA GLY A 24 6.81 -5.21 22.56
C GLY A 24 6.65 -4.98 21.04
N TRP A 25 7.05 -5.92 20.18
CA TRP A 25 6.84 -5.84 18.74
C TRP A 25 5.42 -6.24 18.32
N GLY A 26 4.58 -6.70 19.25
CA GLY A 26 3.21 -7.12 18.95
C GLY A 26 2.37 -6.05 18.27
N GLU A 27 2.58 -4.77 18.59
CA GLU A 27 1.88 -3.65 17.94
C GLU A 27 2.27 -3.47 16.48
N ARG A 28 3.58 -3.42 16.20
CA ARG A 28 4.12 -3.37 14.83
C ARG A 28 3.67 -4.58 14.01
N MET A 29 3.59 -5.76 14.63
CA MET A 29 3.08 -6.97 13.97
C MET A 29 1.58 -6.85 13.64
N ARG A 30 0.77 -6.23 14.50
CA ARG A 30 -0.66 -5.97 14.22
C ARG A 30 -0.83 -5.00 13.06
N GLU A 31 -0.08 -3.91 13.01
CA GLU A 31 -0.08 -2.97 11.87
C GLU A 31 0.31 -3.68 10.57
N MET A 32 1.36 -4.49 10.60
CA MET A 32 1.80 -5.29 9.45
C MET A 32 0.71 -6.26 8.99
N CYS A 33 0.00 -6.92 9.91
CA CYS A 33 -1.11 -7.81 9.58
C CYS A 33 -2.27 -7.09 8.87
N VAL A 34 -2.57 -5.84 9.22
CA VAL A 34 -3.59 -5.04 8.53
C VAL A 34 -3.18 -4.77 7.08
N LEU A 35 -1.90 -4.41 6.85
CA LEU A 35 -1.37 -4.21 5.50
C LEU A 35 -1.34 -5.52 4.69
N LEU A 36 -1.02 -6.66 5.33
CA LEU A 36 -1.01 -7.96 4.67
C LEU A 36 -2.40 -8.43 4.22
N LYS A 37 -3.49 -8.02 4.89
CA LYS A 37 -4.86 -8.30 4.40
C LYS A 37 -5.10 -7.73 3.01
N GLN A 38 -4.51 -6.57 2.68
CA GLN A 38 -4.60 -5.96 1.35
C GLN A 38 -3.95 -6.84 0.25
N VAL A 39 -3.01 -7.70 0.64
CA VAL A 39 -2.30 -8.62 -0.26
C VAL A 39 -3.10 -9.91 -0.47
N GLN A 40 -3.82 -10.36 0.56
CA GLN A 40 -4.56 -11.62 0.55
C GLN A 40 -5.95 -11.48 -0.09
N GLU A 41 -6.63 -10.35 0.11
CA GLU A 41 -8.00 -10.12 -0.35
C GLU A 41 -8.01 -9.34 -1.67
N PRO A 42 -8.45 -9.94 -2.79
CA PRO A 42 -8.59 -9.23 -4.06
C PRO A 42 -9.54 -8.04 -3.90
N GLY A 43 -9.03 -6.83 -4.14
CA GLY A 43 -9.81 -5.59 -4.01
C GLY A 43 -9.70 -4.88 -2.67
N ALA A 44 -9.11 -5.49 -1.62
CA ALA A 44 -8.88 -4.82 -0.33
C ALA A 44 -7.80 -3.74 -0.41
N ARG A 45 -6.81 -3.88 -1.30
CA ARG A 45 -5.89 -2.77 -1.66
C ARG A 45 -6.62 -1.60 -2.30
N GLY A 46 -7.82 -1.81 -2.81
CA GLY A 46 -8.61 -0.79 -3.47
C GLY A 46 -9.01 0.40 -2.58
N SER A 47 -9.04 0.24 -1.25
CA SER A 47 -9.30 1.39 -0.36
C SER A 47 -8.16 2.39 -0.33
N TYR A 48 -6.93 1.96 -0.64
CA TYR A 48 -5.73 2.77 -0.53
C TYR A 48 -4.87 2.69 -1.80
N LEU A 49 -5.47 3.08 -2.94
CA LEU A 49 -4.72 3.36 -4.16
C LEU A 49 -4.56 4.88 -4.25
N LYS A 50 -3.33 5.35 -4.03
CA LYS A 50 -3.01 6.78 -4.04
C LYS A 50 -3.28 7.41 -5.38
N ASP A 51 -3.57 8.70 -5.43
CA ASP A 51 -3.76 9.35 -6.73
C ASP A 51 -2.47 9.38 -7.55
N SER A 52 -1.34 9.58 -6.88
CA SER A 52 0.00 9.41 -7.49
C SER A 52 0.18 8.06 -8.20
N GLU A 53 -0.35 6.96 -7.66
CA GLU A 53 -0.33 5.64 -8.31
C GLU A 53 -1.27 5.56 -9.52
N LYS A 54 -2.44 6.21 -9.46
CA LYS A 54 -3.40 6.29 -10.58
C LYS A 54 -2.83 7.11 -11.74
N ALA A 55 -2.22 8.25 -11.45
CA ALA A 55 -1.56 9.09 -12.44
C ALA A 55 -0.39 8.35 -13.12
N GLU A 56 0.41 7.61 -12.34
CA GLU A 56 1.48 6.78 -12.88
C GLU A 56 0.94 5.67 -13.80
N MET A 57 -0.12 4.99 -13.37
CA MET A 57 -0.79 3.96 -14.16
C MET A 57 -1.27 4.50 -15.51
N TYR A 58 -1.87 5.70 -15.51
CA TYR A 58 -2.30 6.37 -16.73
C TYR A 58 -1.11 6.72 -17.63
N ARG A 59 -0.05 7.32 -17.08
CA ARG A 59 1.17 7.67 -17.82
C ARG A 59 1.81 6.46 -18.49
N LEU A 60 2.01 5.36 -17.75
CA LEU A 60 2.58 4.13 -18.27
C LEU A 60 1.73 3.53 -19.41
N HIS A 61 0.41 3.47 -19.24
CA HIS A 61 -0.49 2.94 -20.25
C HIS A 61 -0.49 3.80 -21.52
N LYS A 62 -0.47 5.12 -21.36
CA LYS A 62 -0.49 6.09 -22.46
C LYS A 62 0.81 6.07 -23.26
N GLU A 63 1.96 5.92 -22.59
CA GLU A 63 3.27 5.85 -23.25
C GLU A 63 3.43 4.55 -24.04
N ASN A 64 3.06 3.39 -23.47
CA ASN A 64 3.24 2.09 -24.10
C ASN A 64 2.07 1.12 -23.80
N PRO A 65 0.93 1.26 -24.49
CA PRO A 65 -0.28 0.48 -24.18
C PRO A 65 -0.12 -1.03 -24.44
N GLU A 66 0.74 -1.42 -25.39
CA GLU A 66 1.03 -2.84 -25.69
C GLU A 66 1.79 -3.53 -24.55
N VAL A 67 2.65 -2.78 -23.86
CA VAL A 67 3.49 -3.30 -22.77
C VAL A 67 2.74 -3.23 -21.45
N TYR A 68 2.09 -2.10 -21.19
CA TYR A 68 1.33 -1.83 -19.98
C TYR A 68 -0.15 -2.11 -20.21
N THR A 69 -0.48 -3.32 -20.65
CA THR A 69 -1.88 -3.73 -20.83
C THR A 69 -2.67 -3.60 -19.53
N VAL A 70 -3.99 -3.47 -19.64
CA VAL A 70 -4.91 -3.42 -18.48
C VAL A 70 -4.68 -4.63 -17.56
N ASP A 71 -4.43 -5.81 -18.12
CA ASP A 71 -4.14 -7.04 -17.36
C ASP A 71 -2.83 -6.99 -16.59
N ARG A 72 -1.80 -6.36 -17.18
CA ARG A 72 -0.52 -6.16 -16.49
C ARG A 72 -0.66 -5.15 -15.37
N LEU A 73 -1.30 -4.00 -15.62
CA LEU A 73 -1.52 -2.96 -14.62
C LEU A 73 -2.39 -3.49 -13.46
N ALA A 74 -3.42 -4.28 -13.75
CA ALA A 74 -4.24 -4.92 -12.72
C ALA A 74 -3.40 -5.81 -11.79
N LYS A 75 -2.43 -6.55 -12.35
CA LYS A 75 -1.52 -7.41 -11.58
C LYS A 75 -0.49 -6.60 -10.79
N ASP A 76 0.17 -5.65 -11.44
CA ASP A 76 1.26 -4.86 -10.86
C ASP A 76 0.74 -4.02 -9.68
N TYR A 77 -0.43 -3.40 -9.84
CA TYR A 77 -1.08 -2.59 -8.80
C TYR A 77 -2.04 -3.38 -7.90
N ARG A 78 -2.22 -4.69 -8.16
CA ARG A 78 -3.09 -5.61 -7.40
C ARG A 78 -4.52 -5.09 -7.23
N ILE A 79 -5.10 -4.58 -8.31
CA ILE A 79 -6.48 -4.11 -8.36
C ILE A 79 -7.29 -4.86 -9.42
N ILE A 80 -8.60 -4.76 -9.32
CA ILE A 80 -9.53 -5.42 -10.24
C ILE A 80 -9.44 -4.75 -11.63
N ARG A 81 -9.48 -5.55 -12.71
CA ARG A 81 -9.36 -5.09 -14.11
C ARG A 81 -10.33 -3.96 -14.46
N GLN A 82 -11.58 -4.07 -14.05
CA GLN A 82 -12.62 -3.06 -14.27
C GLN A 82 -12.25 -1.70 -13.68
N ARG A 83 -11.56 -1.71 -12.54
CA ARG A 83 -11.10 -0.47 -11.90
C ARG A 83 -9.97 0.17 -12.68
N VAL A 84 -9.06 -0.62 -13.26
CA VAL A 84 -8.01 -0.09 -14.15
C VAL A 84 -8.65 0.65 -15.33
N HIS A 85 -9.67 0.06 -15.98
CA HIS A 85 -10.41 0.75 -17.04
C HIS A 85 -11.01 2.08 -16.59
N ALA A 86 -11.66 2.09 -15.42
CA ALA A 86 -12.25 3.31 -14.88
C ALA A 86 -11.19 4.39 -14.58
N ILE A 87 -10.05 4.00 -14.01
CA ILE A 87 -8.94 4.92 -13.74
C ILE A 87 -8.42 5.54 -15.04
N LEU A 88 -8.13 4.72 -16.04
CA LEU A 88 -7.61 5.19 -17.33
C LEU A 88 -8.60 6.14 -18.00
N TRP A 89 -9.89 5.80 -17.99
CA TRP A 89 -10.96 6.64 -18.55
C TRP A 89 -11.08 7.97 -17.83
N LEU A 90 -11.10 7.97 -16.49
CA LEU A 90 -11.27 9.19 -15.69
C LEU A 90 -10.06 10.13 -15.85
N LYS A 91 -8.84 9.60 -15.90
CA LYS A 91 -7.64 10.41 -16.13
C LYS A 91 -7.58 10.98 -17.55
N GLU A 92 -8.08 10.26 -18.55
CA GLU A 92 -8.22 10.80 -19.91
C GLU A 92 -9.21 11.98 -19.95
N LEU A 93 -10.37 11.84 -19.31
CA LEU A 93 -11.35 12.93 -19.22
C LEU A 93 -10.81 14.16 -18.47
N GLU A 94 -10.11 13.94 -17.36
CA GLU A 94 -9.43 15.01 -16.61
C GLU A 94 -8.44 15.77 -17.49
N GLU A 95 -7.55 15.06 -18.20
CA GLU A 95 -6.58 15.70 -19.10
C GLU A 95 -7.27 16.47 -20.25
N GLU A 96 -8.35 15.93 -20.82
CA GLU A 96 -9.12 16.62 -21.84
C GLU A 96 -9.75 17.91 -21.32
N GLU A 97 -10.21 17.92 -20.07
CA GLU A 97 -10.82 19.09 -19.45
C GLU A 97 -9.78 20.15 -19.07
N GLU A 98 -8.64 19.75 -18.53
CA GLU A 98 -7.49 20.64 -18.27
C GLU A 98 -7.01 21.32 -19.55
N LYS A 99 -6.97 20.58 -20.67
CA LYS A 99 -6.63 21.16 -21.99
C LYS A 99 -7.66 22.19 -22.46
N LYS A 100 -8.94 22.00 -22.17
CA LYS A 100 -10.00 22.95 -22.53
C LYS A 100 -9.95 24.21 -21.65
N LEU A 101 -9.71 24.05 -20.35
CA LEU A 101 -9.62 25.14 -19.38
C LEU A 101 -8.31 25.94 -19.50
N GLY A 102 -7.23 25.30 -19.94
CA GLY A 102 -5.91 25.91 -20.07
C GLY A 102 -5.13 26.04 -18.76
N HIS A 103 -5.64 25.43 -17.69
CA HIS A 103 -4.97 25.32 -16.39
C HIS A 103 -5.31 23.99 -15.71
N PRO A 104 -4.50 23.54 -14.73
CA PRO A 104 -4.78 22.30 -13.99
C PRO A 104 -6.10 22.34 -13.22
N LEU A 105 -6.73 21.18 -13.00
CA LEU A 105 -7.87 21.04 -12.10
C LEU A 105 -7.45 21.15 -10.62
N ASP A 106 -8.44 21.31 -9.73
CA ASP A 106 -8.21 21.32 -8.28
C ASP A 106 -7.96 19.90 -7.75
N ASP A 107 -6.80 19.69 -7.13
CA ASP A 107 -6.33 18.41 -6.59
C ASP A 107 -6.38 18.36 -5.05
N SER A 108 -6.97 19.36 -4.39
CA SER A 108 -6.94 19.53 -2.92
C SER A 108 -7.46 18.31 -2.16
N VAL A 109 -8.52 17.66 -2.65
CA VAL A 109 -9.11 16.47 -2.02
C VAL A 109 -8.21 15.24 -2.19
N GLU A 110 -7.61 15.08 -3.37
CA GLU A 110 -6.72 13.95 -3.66
C GLU A 110 -5.44 14.03 -2.84
N LEU A 111 -4.85 15.23 -2.72
CA LEU A 111 -3.70 15.49 -1.88
C LEU A 111 -3.98 15.18 -0.40
N LEU A 112 -5.19 15.52 0.07
CA LEU A 112 -5.61 15.21 1.43
C LEU A 112 -5.67 13.70 1.66
N LEU A 113 -6.28 12.94 0.74
CA LEU A 113 -6.41 11.47 0.83
C LEU A 113 -5.06 10.76 0.74
N ASP A 114 -4.11 11.28 -0.05
CA ASP A 114 -2.75 10.72 -0.15
C ASP A 114 -1.95 10.92 1.15
N THR A 115 -2.25 11.99 1.89
CA THR A 115 -1.61 12.38 3.16
C THR A 115 -2.28 11.73 4.38
N PHE A 116 -3.61 11.61 4.34
CA PHE A 116 -4.45 11.07 5.41
C PHE A 116 -5.33 9.94 4.86
N PRO A 117 -4.83 8.68 4.92
CA PRO A 117 -5.59 7.49 4.54
C PRO A 117 -6.92 7.39 5.29
N GLU A 118 -8.00 6.99 4.61
CA GLU A 118 -9.27 6.59 5.24
C GLU A 118 -9.17 5.26 6.02
#